data_AF-A0A6V7J0X0-F1
#
_entry.id   AF-A0A6V7J0X0-F1
#
_cell.length_a   1.000
_cell.length_b   1.000
_cell.length_c   1.000
_cell.angle_alpha   90.00
_cell.angle_beta   90.00
_cell.angle_gamma   90.00
#
_symmetry.space_group_name_H-M   'P 1'
#
loop_
_entity.id
_entity.type
_entity.pdbx_description
1 polymer ?
#
loop_
_entity_poly.entity_id
_entity_poly.type
_entity_poly.pdbx_seq_one_letter_code
_entity_poly.pdbx_strand_id
1 'polypeptide(L)'
;MTYTVTIFALTKTTVDPHIASISYGCSQVLGVCFSSLTVERLGRRKILFSSSTGMGLSHLTIGIFLLFQNAGYDISNFNWLPMVTISIFGFFYSSGMGPVTYILPNELYNPELASICSAVAMFILYTIAGTTIKLFPLLVEILGLHTCFFIFMLSCLYTFLFTFILPETKGKSMETIRKELSGELPKRPIKDPMQVVTKL
;
A
#
# COMPACT_ATOMS: atom_id res chain seq x y z
N MET A 1 -6.26 -13.01 -1.91
CA MET A 1 -7.47 -13.80 -2.26
C MET A 1 -7.07 -15.20 -2.73
N THR A 2 -6.34 -15.35 -3.85
CA THR A 2 -6.04 -16.65 -4.46
C THR A 2 -5.43 -17.70 -3.50
N TYR A 3 -4.51 -17.30 -2.64
CA TYR A 3 -3.86 -18.19 -1.66
C TYR A 3 -4.35 -18.00 -0.21
N THR A 4 -5.40 -17.19 0.01
CA THR A 4 -5.81 -16.80 1.36
C THR A 4 -6.21 -18.01 2.21
N VAL A 5 -7.01 -18.93 1.67
CA VAL A 5 -7.41 -20.18 2.36
C VAL A 5 -6.19 -21.07 2.61
N THR A 6 -5.30 -21.22 1.62
CA THR A 6 -4.07 -22.02 1.75
C THR A 6 -3.15 -21.46 2.84
N ILE A 7 -2.97 -20.14 2.90
CA ILE A 7 -2.15 -19.49 3.92
C ILE A 7 -2.74 -19.74 5.31
N PHE A 8 -4.06 -19.58 5.48
CA PHE A 8 -4.71 -19.87 6.77
C PHE A 8 -4.58 -21.34 7.17
N ALA A 9 -4.74 -22.27 6.22
CA ALA A 9 -4.50 -23.69 6.46
C ALA A 9 -3.05 -23.98 6.90
N LEU A 10 -2.07 -23.33 6.27
CA LEU A 10 -0.64 -23.47 6.61
C LEU A 10 -0.30 -22.88 7.99
N THR A 11 -0.98 -21.80 8.40
CA THR A 11 -0.75 -21.17 9.71
C THR A 11 -1.29 -21.98 10.90
N LYS A 12 -2.05 -23.07 10.66
CA LYS A 12 -2.68 -23.91 11.69
C LYS A 12 -3.52 -23.10 12.70
N THR A 13 -4.28 -22.15 12.20
CA THR A 13 -5.20 -21.34 13.03
C THR A 13 -6.25 -22.22 13.70
N THR A 14 -6.72 -21.81 14.88
CA THR A 14 -7.83 -22.49 15.59
C THR A 14 -9.16 -22.38 14.84
N VAL A 15 -9.28 -21.40 13.95
CA VAL A 15 -10.47 -21.11 13.15
C VAL A 15 -10.34 -21.75 11.78
N ASP A 16 -11.48 -22.23 11.25
CA ASP A 16 -11.58 -22.79 9.91
C ASP A 16 -11.05 -21.80 8.85
N PRO A 17 -10.17 -22.26 7.93
CA PRO A 17 -9.58 -21.40 6.89
C PRO A 17 -10.57 -20.67 6.00
N HIS A 18 -11.77 -21.23 5.77
CA HIS A 18 -12.81 -20.56 4.98
C HIS A 18 -13.44 -19.41 5.76
N ILE A 19 -13.72 -19.60 7.06
CA ILE A 19 -14.23 -18.54 7.94
C ILE A 19 -13.21 -17.41 8.06
N ALA A 20 -11.92 -17.75 8.21
CA ALA A 20 -10.83 -16.77 8.24
C ALA A 20 -10.70 -16.00 6.91
N SER A 21 -10.97 -16.64 5.76
CA SER A 21 -11.01 -15.95 4.47
C SER A 21 -12.19 -14.99 4.35
N ILE A 22 -13.35 -15.31 4.96
CA ILE A 22 -14.51 -14.42 4.99
C ILE A 22 -14.21 -13.19 5.85
N SER A 23 -13.60 -13.36 7.03
CA SER A 23 -13.23 -12.22 7.89
C SER A 23 -12.22 -11.29 7.21
N TYR A 24 -11.25 -11.85 6.49
CA TYR A 24 -10.35 -11.08 5.62
C TYR A 24 -11.12 -10.29 4.55
N GLY A 25 -12.13 -10.88 3.91
CA GLY A 25 -13.03 -10.19 2.98
C GLY A 25 -13.76 -9.00 3.64
N CYS A 26 -14.37 -9.22 4.81
CA CYS A 26 -15.05 -8.17 5.57
C CYS A 26 -14.10 -7.01 5.93
N SER A 27 -12.87 -7.31 6.36
CA SER A 27 -11.88 -6.28 6.70
C SER A 27 -11.52 -5.38 5.52
N GLN A 28 -11.47 -5.93 4.31
CA GLN A 28 -11.25 -5.16 3.09
C GLN A 28 -12.43 -4.24 2.76
N VAL A 29 -13.66 -4.74 2.89
CA VAL A 29 -14.87 -3.92 2.68
C VAL A 29 -14.89 -2.74 3.64
N LEU A 30 -14.61 -2.98 4.92
CA LEU A 30 -14.49 -1.92 5.93
C LEU A 30 -13.36 -0.93 5.58
N GLY A 31 -12.22 -1.43 5.10
CA GLY A 31 -11.11 -0.61 4.65
C GLY A 31 -11.50 0.31 3.48
N VAL A 32 -12.24 -0.19 2.49
CA VAL A 32 -12.73 0.62 1.37
C VAL A 32 -13.72 1.68 1.86
N CYS A 33 -14.69 1.32 2.70
CA CYS A 33 -15.62 2.29 3.29
C CYS A 33 -14.87 3.39 4.05
N PHE A 34 -13.85 3.02 4.83
CA PHE A 34 -13.01 3.97 5.54
C PHE A 34 -12.21 4.86 4.58
N SER A 35 -11.67 4.30 3.49
CA SER A 35 -10.95 5.07 2.46
C SER A 35 -11.85 6.13 1.84
N SER A 36 -13.08 5.78 1.46
CA SER A 36 -14.00 6.72 0.81
C SER A 36 -14.28 7.95 1.68
N LEU A 37 -14.35 7.78 3.00
CA LEU A 37 -14.53 8.89 3.95
C LEU A 37 -13.25 9.70 4.19
N THR A 38 -12.10 9.05 4.05
CA THR A 38 -10.79 9.55 4.48
C THR A 38 -10.03 10.23 3.34
N VAL A 39 -10.22 9.79 2.09
CA VAL A 39 -9.41 10.20 0.94
C VAL A 39 -9.49 11.70 0.65
N GLU A 40 -10.64 12.32 0.90
CA GLU A 40 -10.83 13.77 0.72
C GLU A 40 -10.21 14.59 1.87
N ARG A 41 -10.04 13.98 3.04
CA ARG A 41 -9.67 14.68 4.28
C ARG A 41 -8.19 14.60 4.62
N LEU A 42 -7.52 13.46 4.42
CA LEU A 42 -6.18 13.24 4.98
C LEU A 42 -5.00 13.53 4.04
N GLY A 43 -5.24 13.71 2.75
CA GLY A 43 -4.16 13.92 1.77
C GLY A 43 -3.44 12.62 1.42
N ARG A 44 -2.87 12.56 0.20
CA ARG A 44 -2.56 11.28 -0.47
C ARG A 44 -1.28 10.68 0.10
N ARG A 45 -0.31 11.54 0.43
CA ARG A 45 0.96 11.13 1.06
C ARG A 45 0.74 10.56 2.46
N LYS A 46 -0.09 11.19 3.28
CA LYS A 46 -0.35 10.72 4.65
C LYS A 46 -1.08 9.38 4.68
N ILE A 47 -2.02 9.17 3.74
CA ILE A 47 -2.73 7.90 3.60
C ILE A 47 -1.77 6.79 3.14
N LEU A 48 -0.90 7.05 2.16
CA LEU A 48 0.13 6.08 1.76
C LEU A 48 1.10 5.76 2.90
N PHE A 49 1.49 6.76 3.68
CA PHE A 49 2.38 6.59 4.82
C PHE A 49 1.76 5.69 5.89
N SER A 50 0.53 5.98 6.32
CA SER A 50 -0.15 5.20 7.35
C SER A 50 -0.44 3.77 6.89
N SER A 51 -0.92 3.59 5.66
CA SER A 51 -1.20 2.26 5.10
C SER A 51 0.07 1.43 4.92
N SER A 52 1.15 2.01 4.39
CA SER A 52 2.41 1.27 4.20
C SER A 52 3.01 0.81 5.54
N THR A 53 2.91 1.65 6.57
CA THR A 53 3.37 1.30 7.92
C THR A 53 2.54 0.18 8.51
N GLY A 54 1.20 0.27 8.43
CA GLY A 54 0.30 -0.76 8.92
C GLY A 54 0.49 -2.11 8.21
N MET A 55 0.62 -2.09 6.88
CA MET A 55 0.89 -3.30 6.09
C MET A 55 2.26 -3.91 6.39
N GLY A 56 3.30 -3.09 6.57
CA GLY A 56 4.65 -3.55 6.90
C GLY A 56 4.70 -4.22 8.28
N LEU A 57 4.06 -3.61 9.28
CA LEU A 57 3.96 -4.19 10.63
C LEU A 57 3.19 -5.51 10.63
N SER A 58 2.12 -5.62 9.86
CA SER A 58 1.37 -6.88 9.73
C SER A 58 2.21 -7.99 9.09
N HIS A 59 2.95 -7.68 8.02
CA HIS A 59 3.85 -8.66 7.40
C HIS A 59 5.00 -9.07 8.31
N LEU A 60 5.57 -8.12 9.04
CA LEU A 60 6.60 -8.41 10.04
C LEU A 60 6.07 -9.35 11.13
N THR A 61 4.88 -9.07 11.66
CA THR A 61 4.25 -9.85 12.72
C THR A 61 3.95 -11.28 12.26
N ILE A 62 3.37 -11.46 11.06
CA ILE A 62 3.13 -12.81 10.50
C ILE A 62 4.45 -13.52 10.18
N GLY A 63 5.44 -12.82 9.61
CA GLY A 63 6.75 -13.39 9.30
C GLY A 63 7.45 -13.93 10.56
N ILE A 64 7.41 -13.18 11.66
CA ILE A 64 7.96 -13.59 12.96
C ILE A 64 7.17 -14.79 13.52
N PHE A 65 5.83 -14.76 13.47
CA PHE A 65 5.00 -15.88 13.91
C PHE A 65 5.35 -17.18 13.17
N LEU A 66 5.45 -17.12 11.83
CA LEU A 66 5.81 -18.25 10.99
C LEU A 66 7.25 -18.71 11.21
N LEU A 67 8.17 -17.80 11.55
CA LEU A 67 9.55 -18.14 11.89
C LEU A 67 9.61 -18.97 13.18
N PHE A 68 8.91 -18.56 14.23
CA PHE A 68 8.81 -19.31 15.48
C PHE A 68 8.10 -20.66 15.28
N GLN A 69 7.06 -20.70 14.43
CA GLN A 69 6.38 -21.94 14.04
C GLN A 69 7.36 -22.92 13.38
N ASN A 70 8.18 -22.43 12.46
CA ASN A 70 9.16 -23.24 11.73
C ASN A 70 10.32 -23.70 12.64
N ALA A 71 10.70 -22.91 13.63
CA ALA A 71 11.71 -23.25 14.62
C ALA A 71 11.23 -24.27 15.68
N GLY A 72 9.95 -24.69 15.63
CA GLY A 72 9.41 -25.72 16.52
C GLY A 72 9.00 -25.22 17.91
N TYR A 73 8.87 -23.91 18.11
CA TYR A 73 8.32 -23.36 19.36
C TYR A 73 6.82 -23.63 19.48
N ASP A 74 6.35 -23.93 20.69
CA ASP A 74 4.91 -24.07 20.96
C ASP A 74 4.23 -22.70 20.96
N ILE A 75 3.58 -22.39 19.85
CA ILE A 75 2.84 -21.16 19.61
C ILE A 75 1.32 -21.38 19.65
N SER A 76 0.86 -22.50 20.22
CA SER A 76 -0.56 -22.88 20.24
C SER A 76 -1.46 -21.80 20.87
N ASN A 77 -0.94 -21.07 21.86
CA ASN A 77 -1.63 -19.94 22.51
C ASN A 77 -1.83 -18.72 21.58
N PHE A 78 -1.05 -18.61 20.51
CA PHE A 78 -1.06 -17.48 19.57
C PHE A 78 -1.71 -17.82 18.22
N ASN A 79 -2.38 -18.97 18.09
CA ASN A 79 -3.02 -19.40 16.83
C ASN A 79 -4.12 -18.45 16.31
N TRP A 80 -4.61 -17.51 17.13
CA TRP A 80 -5.54 -16.45 16.70
C TRP A 80 -4.84 -15.26 16.03
N LEU A 81 -3.53 -15.10 16.25
CA LEU A 81 -2.74 -13.95 15.82
C LEU A 81 -2.66 -13.83 14.28
N PRO A 82 -2.45 -14.91 13.49
CA PRO A 82 -2.40 -14.81 12.03
C PRO A 82 -3.73 -14.28 11.45
N MET A 83 -4.87 -14.70 12.00
CA MET A 83 -6.19 -14.26 11.56
C MET A 83 -6.37 -12.75 11.75
N VAL A 84 -6.06 -12.24 12.95
CA VAL A 84 -6.18 -10.82 13.26
C VAL A 84 -5.19 -10.01 12.41
N THR A 85 -3.96 -10.49 12.27
CA THR A 85 -2.92 -9.76 11.55
C THR A 85 -3.19 -9.68 10.04
N ILE A 86 -3.66 -10.76 9.42
CA ILE A 86 -4.06 -10.77 8.00
C ILE A 86 -5.28 -9.88 7.77
N SER A 87 -6.22 -9.83 8.72
CA SER A 87 -7.38 -8.93 8.65
C SER A 87 -6.97 -7.45 8.76
N ILE A 88 -6.06 -7.11 9.68
CA ILE A 88 -5.51 -5.76 9.81
C ILE A 88 -4.76 -5.36 8.53
N PHE A 89 -3.98 -6.29 7.97
CA PHE A 89 -3.33 -6.09 6.67
C PHE A 89 -4.35 -5.76 5.56
N GLY A 90 -5.42 -6.54 5.44
CA GLY A 90 -6.50 -6.32 4.46
C GLY A 90 -7.14 -4.95 4.61
N PHE A 91 -7.41 -4.53 5.84
CA PHE A 91 -7.94 -3.19 6.14
C PHE A 91 -7.01 -2.08 5.67
N PHE A 92 -5.71 -2.12 6.02
CA PHE A 92 -4.75 -1.08 5.63
C PHE A 92 -4.48 -1.04 4.12
N TYR A 93 -4.48 -2.19 3.46
CA TYR A 93 -4.34 -2.29 2.01
C TYR A 93 -5.52 -1.61 1.31
N SER A 94 -6.75 -1.93 1.71
CA SER A 94 -7.97 -1.36 1.16
C SER A 94 -8.18 0.11 1.52
N SER A 95 -7.68 0.56 2.67
CA SER A 95 -7.88 1.93 3.15
C SER A 95 -7.01 2.99 2.45
N GLY A 96 -5.92 2.58 1.79
CA GLY A 96 -4.99 3.54 1.20
C GLY A 96 -4.27 3.05 -0.05
N MET A 97 -3.53 1.95 0.03
CA MET A 97 -2.69 1.50 -1.09
C MET A 97 -3.53 1.23 -2.35
N GLY A 98 -4.72 0.63 -2.19
CA GLY A 98 -5.65 0.42 -3.30
C GLY A 98 -6.02 1.74 -4.02
N PRO A 99 -6.85 2.60 -3.43
CA PRO A 99 -7.38 3.77 -4.14
C PRO A 99 -6.33 4.83 -4.46
N VAL A 100 -5.34 5.06 -3.59
CA VAL A 100 -4.37 6.14 -3.80
C VAL A 100 -3.45 5.84 -4.97
N THR A 101 -3.05 4.57 -5.20
CA THR A 101 -2.16 4.22 -6.31
C THR A 101 -2.81 4.43 -7.68
N TYR A 102 -4.13 4.29 -7.81
CA TYR A 102 -4.86 4.56 -9.05
C TYR A 102 -5.15 6.05 -9.28
N ILE A 103 -5.36 6.81 -8.20
CA ILE A 103 -5.68 8.24 -8.30
C ILE A 103 -4.42 9.06 -8.57
N LEU A 104 -3.30 8.70 -7.94
CA LEU A 104 -2.07 9.49 -7.93
C LEU A 104 -1.52 9.85 -9.34
N PRO A 105 -1.46 8.94 -10.34
CA PRO A 105 -1.00 9.31 -11.68
C PRO A 105 -1.85 10.40 -12.33
N ASN A 106 -3.16 10.40 -12.09
CA ASN A 106 -4.09 11.40 -12.61
C ASN A 106 -3.93 12.78 -11.94
N GLU A 107 -3.34 12.83 -10.75
CA GLU A 107 -3.04 14.08 -10.04
C GLU A 107 -1.64 14.63 -10.33
N LEU A 108 -0.72 13.78 -10.81
CA LEU A 108 0.65 14.18 -11.11
C LEU A 108 0.86 14.61 -12.57
N TYR A 109 0.11 14.01 -13.50
CA TYR A 109 0.30 14.21 -14.94
C TYR A 109 -0.92 14.84 -15.60
N ASN A 110 -0.71 15.42 -16.79
CA ASN A 110 -1.82 15.84 -17.66
C ASN A 110 -2.69 14.62 -18.02
N PRO A 111 -4.01 14.77 -18.23
CA PRO A 111 -4.92 13.65 -18.47
C PRO A 111 -4.48 12.69 -19.58
N GLU A 112 -3.92 13.23 -20.67
CA GLU A 112 -3.43 12.45 -21.79
C GLU A 112 -2.22 11.56 -21.41
N LEU A 113 -1.24 12.12 -20.69
CA LEU A 113 -0.08 11.36 -20.21
C LEU A 113 -0.42 10.43 -19.04
N ALA A 114 -1.33 10.86 -18.15
CA ALA A 114 -1.78 10.09 -17.01
C ALA A 114 -2.40 8.76 -17.44
N SER A 115 -3.19 8.76 -18.51
CA SER A 115 -3.81 7.56 -19.07
C SER A 115 -2.77 6.54 -19.57
N ILE A 116 -1.74 7.00 -20.29
CA ILE A 116 -0.65 6.16 -20.80
C ILE A 116 0.19 5.60 -19.64
N CYS A 117 0.61 6.47 -18.70
CA CYS A 117 1.37 6.04 -17.52
C CYS A 117 0.60 5.03 -16.68
N SER A 118 -0.71 5.25 -16.48
CA SER A 118 -1.56 4.33 -15.72
C SER A 118 -1.74 3.00 -16.45
N ALA A 119 -1.87 3.00 -17.78
CA ALA A 119 -1.97 1.77 -18.57
C ALA A 119 -0.68 0.93 -18.47
N VAL A 120 0.49 1.57 -18.60
CA VAL A 120 1.79 0.89 -18.46
C VAL A 120 1.99 0.38 -17.03
N ALA A 121 1.66 1.19 -16.03
CA ALA A 121 1.74 0.78 -14.62
C ALA A 121 0.82 -0.41 -14.32
N MET A 122 -0.40 -0.40 -14.86
CA MET A 122 -1.35 -1.50 -14.76
C MET A 122 -0.85 -2.77 -15.41
N PHE A 123 -0.30 -2.67 -16.62
CA PHE A 123 0.30 -3.79 -17.31
C PHE A 123 1.41 -4.43 -16.45
N ILE A 124 2.35 -3.62 -15.96
CA ILE A 124 3.44 -4.08 -15.09
C ILE A 124 2.88 -4.71 -13.80
N LEU A 125 1.90 -4.07 -13.16
CA LEU A 125 1.27 -4.57 -11.94
C LEU A 125 0.65 -5.95 -12.14
N TYR A 126 -0.15 -6.13 -13.20
CA TYR A 126 -0.80 -7.41 -13.48
C TYR A 126 0.17 -8.49 -13.95
N THR A 127 1.22 -8.12 -14.70
CA THR A 127 2.30 -9.06 -15.05
C THR A 127 3.02 -9.55 -13.79
N ILE A 128 3.45 -8.64 -12.91
CA ILE A 128 4.10 -9.01 -11.65
C ILE A 128 3.15 -9.84 -10.77
N ALA A 129 1.88 -9.47 -10.67
CA ALA A 129 0.89 -10.22 -9.91
C ALA A 129 0.69 -11.63 -10.46
N GLY A 130 0.56 -11.79 -11.79
CA GLY A 130 0.44 -13.09 -12.44
C GLY A 130 1.67 -13.98 -12.23
N THR A 131 2.86 -13.41 -12.39
CA THR A 131 4.12 -14.11 -12.14
C THR A 131 4.25 -14.51 -10.68
N THR A 132 3.91 -13.62 -9.74
CA THR A 132 3.94 -13.90 -8.30
C THR A 132 2.98 -15.03 -7.95
N ILE A 133 1.76 -15.04 -8.50
CA ILE A 133 0.81 -16.14 -8.27
C ILE A 133 1.40 -17.48 -8.71
N LYS A 134 2.04 -17.55 -9.89
CA LYS A 134 2.65 -18.79 -10.40
C LYS A 134 3.88 -19.22 -9.61
N LEU A 135 4.73 -18.28 -9.19
CA LEU A 135 5.96 -18.57 -8.47
C LEU A 135 5.75 -18.79 -6.97
N PHE A 136 4.65 -18.33 -6.39
CA PHE A 136 4.42 -18.38 -4.94
C PHE A 136 4.51 -19.80 -4.36
N PRO A 137 3.88 -20.85 -4.94
CA PRO A 137 4.02 -22.21 -4.42
C PRO A 137 5.48 -22.70 -4.42
N LEU A 138 6.22 -22.43 -5.49
CA LEU A 138 7.63 -22.79 -5.62
C LEU A 138 8.50 -22.05 -4.59
N LEU A 139 8.24 -20.76 -4.38
CA LEU A 139 8.93 -19.95 -3.38
C LEU A 139 8.67 -20.46 -1.96
N VAL A 140 7.43 -20.85 -1.65
CA VAL A 140 7.07 -21.40 -0.34
C VAL A 140 7.77 -22.75 -0.11
N GLU A 141 7.91 -23.58 -1.15
CA GLU A 141 8.61 -24.87 -1.07
C GLU A 141 10.12 -24.70 -0.84
N ILE A 142 10.77 -23.77 -1.56
CA ILE A 142 12.23 -23.59 -1.52
C ILE A 142 12.67 -22.74 -0.31
N LEU A 143 11.99 -21.62 -0.06
CA LEU A 143 12.41 -20.59 0.91
C LEU A 143 11.60 -20.62 2.21
N GLY A 144 10.49 -21.35 2.23
CA GLY A 144 9.55 -21.36 3.35
C GLY A 144 8.61 -20.15 3.35
N LEU A 145 7.44 -20.33 3.96
CA LEU A 145 6.39 -19.32 4.02
C LEU A 145 6.84 -18.04 4.76
N HIS A 146 7.63 -18.17 5.83
CA HIS A 146 8.14 -17.05 6.63
C HIS A 146 8.98 -16.08 5.79
N THR A 147 9.89 -16.60 4.95
CA THR A 147 10.76 -15.79 4.08
C THR A 147 9.94 -14.99 3.07
N CYS A 148 8.89 -15.58 2.49
CA CYS A 148 7.98 -14.88 1.58
C CYS A 148 7.33 -13.65 2.25
N PHE A 149 6.86 -13.78 3.49
CA PHE A 149 6.29 -12.65 4.23
C PHE A 149 7.32 -11.56 4.57
N PHE A 150 8.58 -11.91 4.82
CA PHE A 150 9.65 -10.92 4.98
C PHE A 150 9.97 -10.19 3.68
N ILE A 151 9.95 -10.87 2.52
CA ILE A 151 10.11 -10.22 1.21
C ILE A 151 9.00 -9.19 0.98
N PHE A 152 7.75 -9.53 1.32
CA PHE A 152 6.64 -8.58 1.24
C PHE A 152 6.73 -7.44 2.26
N MET A 153 7.32 -7.68 3.44
CA MET A 153 7.64 -6.60 4.38
C MET A 153 8.65 -5.61 3.77
N LEU A 154 9.70 -6.12 3.10
CA LEU A 154 10.69 -5.28 2.42
C LEU A 154 10.07 -4.45 1.28
N SER A 155 9.12 -5.00 0.52
CA SER A 155 8.42 -4.22 -0.51
C SER A 155 7.52 -3.13 0.09
N CYS A 156 6.90 -3.38 1.25
CA CYS A 156 6.19 -2.35 2.01
C CYS A 156 7.15 -1.27 2.53
N LEU A 157 8.35 -1.64 3.00
CA LEU A 157 9.38 -0.70 3.43
C LEU A 157 9.88 0.16 2.27
N TYR A 158 10.08 -0.42 1.09
CA TYR A 158 10.41 0.35 -0.12
C TYR A 158 9.33 1.38 -0.46
N THR A 159 8.05 0.99 -0.37
CA THR A 159 6.90 1.90 -0.59
C THR A 159 6.84 3.01 0.46
N PHE A 160 7.15 2.67 1.71
CA PHE A 160 7.26 3.64 2.79
C PHE A 160 8.36 4.68 2.52
N LEU A 161 9.55 4.24 2.08
CA LEU A 161 10.63 5.14 1.70
C LEU A 161 10.26 6.02 0.49
N PHE A 162 9.61 5.44 -0.51
CA PHE A 162 9.12 6.17 -1.69
C PHE A 162 8.12 7.28 -1.32
N THR A 163 7.36 7.11 -0.24
CA THR A 163 6.41 8.12 0.26
C THR A 163 7.10 9.42 0.71
N PHE A 164 8.40 9.42 0.99
CA PHE A 164 9.14 10.65 1.31
C PHE A 164 9.45 11.52 0.09
N ILE A 165 9.59 10.89 -1.09
CA ILE A 165 9.86 11.57 -2.35
C ILE A 165 8.57 12.16 -2.94
N LEU A 166 7.41 11.60 -2.58
CA LEU A 166 6.13 12.01 -3.12
C LEU A 166 5.70 13.41 -2.63
N PRO A 167 5.42 14.37 -3.53
CA PRO A 167 4.83 15.65 -3.14
C PRO A 167 3.39 15.44 -2.64
N GLU A 168 2.94 16.29 -1.71
CA GLU A 168 1.54 16.27 -1.26
C GLU A 168 0.65 16.91 -2.33
N THR A 169 -0.27 16.13 -2.89
CA THR A 169 -1.18 16.58 -3.96
C THR A 169 -2.43 17.29 -3.44
N LYS A 170 -2.73 17.19 -2.14
CA LYS A 170 -3.96 17.76 -1.58
C LYS A 170 -3.96 19.29 -1.65
N GLY A 171 -4.93 19.85 -2.38
CA GLY A 171 -5.22 21.29 -2.39
C GLY A 171 -4.19 22.15 -3.12
N LYS A 172 -3.29 21.54 -3.91
CA LYS A 172 -2.30 22.25 -4.73
C LYS A 172 -2.72 22.27 -6.20
N SER A 173 -2.32 23.33 -6.92
CA SER A 173 -2.48 23.37 -8.38
C SER A 173 -1.52 22.41 -9.06
N MET A 174 -1.91 21.87 -10.21
CA MET A 174 -1.09 20.97 -11.03
C MET A 174 0.28 21.60 -11.38
N GLU A 175 0.33 22.92 -11.58
CA GLU A 175 1.59 23.64 -11.81
C GLU A 175 2.52 23.62 -10.59
N THR A 176 1.99 23.73 -9.37
CA THR A 176 2.78 23.71 -8.14
C THR A 176 3.34 22.31 -7.90
N ILE A 177 2.53 21.27 -8.13
CA ILE A 177 2.96 19.87 -8.05
C ILE A 177 4.07 19.58 -9.05
N ARG A 178 3.93 20.06 -10.29
CA ARG A 178 4.95 19.88 -11.34
C ARG A 178 6.27 20.57 -10.99
N LYS A 179 6.23 21.77 -10.42
CA LYS A 179 7.44 22.50 -9.94
C LYS A 179 8.14 21.78 -8.80
N GLU A 180 7.40 21.22 -7.84
CA GLU A 180 7.95 20.40 -6.76
C GLU A 180 8.57 19.10 -7.29
N LEU A 181 7.95 18.47 -8.28
CA LEU A 181 8.45 17.24 -8.90
C LEU A 181 9.68 17.48 -9.81
N SER A 182 9.77 18.64 -10.46
CA SER A 182 10.89 19.00 -11.35
C SER A 182 12.10 19.60 -10.62
N GLY A 183 12.03 19.80 -9.29
CA GLY A 183 13.11 20.38 -8.50
C GLY A 183 13.35 21.88 -8.74
N GLU A 184 12.46 22.56 -9.45
CA GLU A 184 12.58 24.01 -9.68
C GLU A 184 11.98 24.75 -8.47
N LEU A 185 12.85 25.35 -7.65
CA LEU A 185 12.43 26.24 -6.56
C LEU A 185 11.53 27.36 -7.11
N PRO A 186 10.49 27.78 -6.35
CA PRO A 186 9.55 28.78 -6.83
C PRO A 186 10.29 30.08 -7.13
N LYS A 187 10.32 30.49 -8.42
CA LYS A 187 10.66 31.86 -8.78
C LYS A 187 9.68 32.76 -8.02
N ARG A 188 10.21 33.53 -7.06
CA ARG A 188 9.46 34.59 -6.37
C ARG A 188 8.71 35.39 -7.44
N PRO A 189 7.42 35.68 -7.27
CA PRO A 189 6.73 36.56 -8.19
C PRO A 189 7.52 37.87 -8.22
N ILE A 190 8.08 38.19 -9.39
CA ILE A 190 8.64 39.52 -9.64
C ILE A 190 7.43 40.44 -9.55
N LYS A 191 7.30 41.16 -8.43
CA LYS A 191 6.35 42.27 -8.33
C LYS A 191 6.72 43.22 -9.46
N ASP A 192 5.88 43.26 -10.48
CA ASP A 192 6.00 44.23 -11.55
C ASP A 192 5.96 45.64 -10.91
N PRO A 193 7.01 46.47 -11.06
CA PRO A 193 7.05 47.82 -10.49
C PRO A 193 5.86 48.69 -10.94
N MET A 194 5.18 48.30 -12.02
CA MET A 194 4.07 49.03 -12.63
C MET A 194 2.76 49.01 -11.81
N GLN A 195 2.59 48.14 -10.81
CA GLN A 195 1.37 48.14 -9.98
C GLN A 195 1.40 49.09 -8.77
N VAL A 196 2.53 49.74 -8.49
CA VAL A 196 2.64 50.70 -7.36
C VAL A 196 2.25 52.12 -7.78
N VAL A 197 2.32 52.46 -9.08
CA VAL A 197 2.10 53.83 -9.55
C VAL A 197 0.63 54.17 -9.80
N THR A 198 -0.26 53.18 -9.99
CA THR A 198 -1.69 53.43 -10.24
C THR A 198 -2.53 53.65 -8.96
N LYS A 199 -1.90 53.73 -7.78
CA LYS A 199 -2.56 53.93 -6.48
C LYS A 199 -2.12 55.21 -5.73
N LEU A 200 -1.50 56.15 -6.42
CA LEU A 200 -1.30 57.54 -5.94
C LEU A 200 -2.09 58.48 -6.85
#